data_AF-A0A4Y7M226-F1
#
_entry.id   AF-A0A4Y7M226-F1
#
_cell.length_a   1.000
_cell.length_b   1.000
_cell.length_c   1.000
_cell.angle_alpha   90.00
_cell.angle_beta   90.00
_cell.angle_gamma   90.00
#
_symmetry.space_group_name_H-M   'P 1'
#
loop_
_entity.id
_entity.type
_entity.pdbx_description
1 polymer ?
#
loop_
_entity_poly.entity_id
_entity_poly.type
_entity_poly.pdbx_seq_one_letter_code
_entity_poly.pdbx_strand_id
1 'polypeptide(L)'
;MAAGTAQETQNFVTLKGSVELIVDFFNYSLNSILYQRGVFPEESFIPTQHYGLTMYMSKMPEIKKYTDEILPHLKQWLTEGKIKKLVLALCDVNSKEPLECWEFRILAEETPTGEIKQQGTKPLKDIQQEIRNVLRQITACVTFLPLLDCVCSFDLQVHTKKDTQGEGWGDVQPLSIQNAQEVQLRSFSTSIQNVHTFVSYKSV
;
A
#
# COMPACT_ATOMS: atom_id res chain seq x y z
N MET A 1 1.80 -1.49 -51.51
CA MET A 1 2.61 -1.40 -50.28
C MET A 1 2.21 -0.11 -49.56
N ALA A 2 1.18 -0.16 -48.72
CA ALA A 2 0.79 0.94 -47.85
C ALA A 2 1.02 0.47 -46.41
N ALA A 3 1.94 1.15 -45.72
CA ALA A 3 2.38 0.82 -44.38
C ALA A 3 1.22 0.99 -43.38
N GLY A 4 0.89 -0.09 -42.66
CA GLY A 4 0.02 0.00 -41.50
C GLY A 4 0.79 0.67 -40.36
N THR A 5 0.46 1.92 -40.06
CA THR A 5 0.83 2.53 -38.79
C THR A 5 0.03 1.84 -37.69
N ALA A 6 0.66 0.90 -37.00
CA ALA A 6 0.15 0.41 -35.72
C ALA A 6 0.20 1.58 -34.74
N GLN A 7 -0.93 2.26 -34.59
CA GLN A 7 -1.12 3.25 -33.54
C GLN A 7 -1.23 2.44 -32.25
N GLU A 8 -0.10 2.25 -31.56
CA GLU A 8 -0.12 1.79 -30.17
C GLU A 8 -0.98 2.79 -29.41
N THR A 9 -2.21 2.40 -29.09
CA THR A 9 -3.06 3.15 -28.17
C THR A 9 -2.26 3.26 -26.88
N GLN A 10 -1.70 4.43 -26.59
CA GLN A 10 -1.04 4.68 -25.33
C GLN A 10 -2.12 4.53 -24.26
N ASN A 11 -2.18 3.35 -23.65
CA ASN A 11 -3.16 2.97 -22.65
C ASN A 11 -2.84 3.71 -21.35
N PHE A 12 -3.21 4.98 -21.32
CA PHE A 12 -3.11 5.83 -20.15
C PHE A 12 -4.19 5.45 -19.13
N VAL A 13 -3.79 5.48 -17.87
CA VAL A 13 -4.63 5.07 -16.75
C VAL A 13 -5.64 6.19 -16.43
N THR A 14 -6.90 5.83 -16.19
CA THR A 14 -7.93 6.75 -15.66
C THR A 14 -7.84 6.82 -14.14
N LEU A 15 -8.52 7.79 -13.49
CA LEU A 15 -8.60 7.82 -12.03
C LEU A 15 -9.06 6.49 -11.44
N LYS A 16 -10.09 5.86 -12.02
CA LYS A 16 -10.56 4.53 -11.59
C LYS A 16 -9.45 3.49 -11.69
N GLY A 17 -8.71 3.46 -12.81
CA GLY A 17 -7.58 2.53 -12.97
C GLY A 17 -6.43 2.82 -12.01
N SER A 18 -6.17 4.10 -11.71
CA SER A 18 -5.15 4.52 -10.73
C SER A 18 -5.49 3.98 -9.35
N VAL A 19 -6.73 4.15 -8.93
CA VAL A 19 -7.23 3.63 -7.67
C VAL A 19 -7.15 2.11 -7.61
N GLU A 20 -7.51 1.40 -8.68
CA GLU A 20 -7.40 -0.06 -8.75
C GLU A 20 -5.94 -0.53 -8.57
N LEU A 21 -4.98 0.14 -9.20
CA LEU A 21 -3.56 -0.16 -9.03
C LEU A 21 -3.06 0.11 -7.61
N ILE A 22 -3.53 1.18 -6.95
CA ILE A 22 -3.11 1.51 -5.58
C ILE A 22 -3.70 0.52 -4.56
N VAL A 23 -4.97 0.16 -4.69
CA VAL A 23 -5.64 -0.82 -3.81
C VAL A 23 -5.00 -2.20 -3.96
N ASP A 24 -4.72 -2.61 -5.20
CA ASP A 24 -4.00 -3.85 -5.51
C ASP A 24 -2.58 -3.84 -4.90
N PHE A 25 -1.80 -2.81 -5.15
CA PHE A 25 -0.47 -2.63 -4.53
C PHE A 25 -0.52 -2.71 -3.00
N PHE A 26 -1.50 -2.04 -2.37
CA PHE A 26 -1.64 -2.06 -0.92
C PHE A 26 -1.97 -3.47 -0.40
N ASN A 27 -2.88 -4.20 -1.06
CA ASN A 27 -3.22 -5.57 -0.68
C ASN A 27 -2.01 -6.51 -0.72
N TYR A 28 -1.21 -6.45 -1.79
CA TYR A 28 0.02 -7.25 -1.89
C TYR A 28 1.09 -6.80 -0.91
N SER A 29 1.21 -5.50 -0.65
CA SER A 29 2.15 -4.97 0.36
C SER A 29 1.79 -5.46 1.75
N LEU A 30 0.51 -5.39 2.14
CA LEU A 30 0.01 -5.88 3.42
C LEU A 30 0.34 -7.35 3.61
N ASN A 31 -0.04 -8.21 2.67
CA ASN A 31 0.23 -9.65 2.79
C ASN A 31 1.74 -9.96 2.81
N SER A 32 2.53 -9.23 2.02
CA SER A 32 3.99 -9.40 2.00
C SER A 32 4.63 -9.00 3.32
N ILE A 33 4.21 -7.90 3.94
CA ILE A 33 4.72 -7.46 5.24
C ILE A 33 4.35 -8.49 6.32
N LEU A 34 3.10 -8.95 6.35
CA LEU A 34 2.67 -9.97 7.31
C LEU A 34 3.48 -11.27 7.21
N TYR A 35 3.78 -11.70 5.97
CA TYR A 35 4.62 -12.88 5.72
C TYR A 35 6.08 -12.65 6.12
N GLN A 36 6.72 -11.60 5.60
CA GLN A 36 8.15 -11.35 5.77
C GLN A 36 8.54 -10.96 7.20
N ARG A 37 7.61 -10.37 7.96
CA ARG A 37 7.81 -10.04 9.38
C ARG A 37 7.34 -11.15 10.33
N GLY A 38 6.89 -12.29 9.80
CA GLY A 38 6.51 -13.45 10.61
C GLY A 38 5.31 -13.19 11.52
N VAL A 39 4.41 -12.28 11.14
CA VAL A 39 3.19 -11.96 11.91
C VAL A 39 2.26 -13.18 11.97
N PHE A 40 2.23 -13.94 10.88
CA PHE A 40 1.57 -15.24 10.80
C PHE A 40 2.56 -16.31 10.31
N PRO A 41 2.31 -17.59 10.63
CA PRO A 41 3.17 -18.69 10.17
C PRO A 41 3.25 -18.79 8.65
N GLU A 42 4.39 -19.23 8.12
CA GLU A 42 4.64 -19.32 6.68
C GLU A 42 3.63 -20.24 5.96
N GLU A 43 3.21 -21.32 6.62
CA GLU A 43 2.22 -22.26 6.12
C GLU A 43 0.84 -21.64 5.93
N SER A 44 0.57 -20.49 6.53
CA SER A 44 -0.67 -19.73 6.33
C SER A 44 -0.68 -18.94 5.02
N PHE A 45 0.41 -18.92 4.25
CA PHE A 45 0.50 -18.19 2.99
C PHE A 45 0.63 -19.14 1.77
N ILE A 46 0.33 -18.60 0.59
CA ILE A 46 0.55 -19.26 -0.71
C ILE A 46 1.28 -18.34 -1.68
N PRO A 47 2.22 -18.89 -2.48
CA PRO A 47 2.87 -18.14 -3.53
C PRO A 47 1.87 -17.79 -4.64
N THR A 48 1.93 -16.56 -5.13
CA THR A 48 1.13 -16.02 -6.23
C THR A 48 2.03 -15.18 -7.13
N GLN A 49 1.87 -15.29 -8.45
CA GLN A 49 2.62 -14.47 -9.41
C GLN A 49 1.94 -13.12 -9.59
N HIS A 50 2.66 -12.04 -9.34
CA HIS A 50 2.14 -10.69 -9.49
C HIS A 50 3.23 -9.68 -9.84
N TYR A 51 2.98 -8.80 -10.81
CA TYR A 51 3.97 -7.90 -11.42
C TYR A 51 5.31 -8.59 -11.78
N GLY A 52 5.27 -9.86 -12.16
CA GLY A 52 6.48 -10.65 -12.46
C GLY A 52 7.35 -10.93 -11.23
N LEU A 53 6.75 -10.99 -10.04
CA LEU A 53 7.33 -11.40 -8.76
C LEU A 53 6.51 -12.55 -8.18
N THR A 54 7.18 -13.43 -7.45
CA THR A 54 6.50 -14.39 -6.58
C THR A 54 6.22 -13.71 -5.24
N MET A 55 4.94 -13.42 -5.00
CA MET A 55 4.42 -12.77 -3.79
C MET A 55 3.70 -13.82 -2.93
N TYR A 56 3.53 -13.55 -1.63
CA TYR A 56 2.87 -14.48 -0.71
C TYR A 56 1.56 -13.86 -0.22
N MET A 57 0.45 -14.58 -0.40
CA MET A 57 -0.89 -14.14 -0.01
C MET A 57 -1.43 -15.04 1.10
N SER A 58 -2.09 -14.46 2.10
CA SER A 58 -2.67 -15.22 3.21
C SER A 58 -3.82 -16.11 2.72
N LYS A 59 -3.82 -17.36 3.17
CA LYS A 59 -4.94 -18.31 3.03
C LYS A 59 -5.95 -18.17 4.17
N MET A 60 -5.61 -17.43 5.23
CA MET A 60 -6.45 -17.37 6.42
C MET A 60 -7.77 -16.68 6.08
N PRO A 61 -8.93 -17.34 6.32
CA PRO A 61 -10.23 -16.75 6.02
C PRO A 61 -10.46 -15.42 6.72
N GLU A 62 -9.93 -15.25 7.93
CA GLU A 62 -10.03 -14.02 8.72
C GLU A 62 -9.31 -12.85 8.05
N ILE A 63 -8.07 -13.06 7.58
CA ILE A 63 -7.30 -12.02 6.88
C ILE A 63 -7.95 -11.69 5.54
N LYS A 64 -8.40 -12.70 4.80
CA LYS A 64 -9.11 -12.48 3.54
C LYS A 64 -10.40 -11.70 3.75
N LYS A 65 -11.21 -12.08 4.74
CA LYS A 65 -12.44 -11.38 5.10
C LYS A 65 -12.15 -9.93 5.50
N TYR A 66 -11.14 -9.72 6.35
CA TYR A 66 -10.70 -8.40 6.75
C TYR A 66 -10.33 -7.53 5.54
N THR A 67 -9.49 -8.05 4.63
CA THR A 67 -9.13 -7.33 3.39
C THR A 67 -10.33 -7.06 2.49
N ASP A 68 -11.24 -8.03 2.34
CA ASP A 68 -12.45 -7.92 1.53
C ASP A 68 -13.41 -6.84 2.07
N GLU A 69 -13.40 -6.58 3.39
CA GLU A 69 -14.19 -5.53 4.05
C GLU A 69 -13.54 -4.13 3.92
N ILE A 70 -12.21 -4.01 4.02
CA ILE A 70 -11.53 -2.70 4.00
C ILE A 70 -11.27 -2.17 2.58
N LEU A 71 -10.91 -3.03 1.62
CA LEU A 71 -10.45 -2.59 0.29
C LEU A 71 -11.54 -1.80 -0.48
N PRO A 72 -12.85 -2.12 -0.39
CA PRO A 72 -13.90 -1.31 -0.98
C PRO A 72 -13.96 0.12 -0.43
N HIS A 73 -13.79 0.30 0.88
CA HIS A 73 -13.73 1.62 1.52
C HIS A 73 -12.52 2.41 1.03
N LEU A 74 -11.35 1.76 0.95
CA LEU A 74 -10.15 2.39 0.40
C LEU A 74 -10.35 2.82 -1.05
N LYS A 75 -10.95 1.97 -1.87
CA LYS A 75 -11.27 2.28 -3.28
C LYS A 75 -12.17 3.51 -3.38
N GLN A 76 -13.21 3.58 -2.58
CA GLN A 76 -14.11 4.73 -2.56
C GLN A 76 -13.37 6.02 -2.16
N TRP A 77 -12.70 6.01 -1.00
CA TRP A 77 -12.04 7.20 -0.47
C TRP A 77 -10.84 7.65 -1.32
N LEU A 78 -10.14 6.74 -1.98
CA LEU A 78 -9.09 7.08 -2.96
C LEU A 78 -9.68 7.76 -4.20
N THR A 79 -10.84 7.29 -4.67
CA THR A 79 -11.54 7.90 -5.82
C THR A 79 -11.99 9.33 -5.47
N GLU A 80 -12.45 9.53 -4.24
CA GLU A 80 -12.87 10.84 -3.70
C GLU A 80 -11.67 11.72 -3.27
N GLY A 81 -10.43 11.22 -3.35
CA GLY A 81 -9.23 11.94 -2.91
C GLY A 81 -9.22 12.29 -1.43
N LYS A 82 -9.90 11.48 -0.62
CA LYS A 82 -10.00 11.66 0.83
C LYS A 82 -8.83 11.05 1.58
N ILE A 83 -8.18 10.01 1.06
CA ILE A 83 -7.04 9.39 1.75
C ILE A 83 -5.77 10.23 1.60
N LYS A 84 -5.10 10.51 2.72
CA LYS A 84 -3.77 11.13 2.79
C LYS A 84 -2.67 10.10 2.99
N LYS A 85 -2.87 9.13 3.89
CA LYS A 85 -1.96 8.00 4.08
C LYS A 85 -2.66 6.78 4.63
N LEU A 86 -2.14 5.61 4.30
CA LEU A 86 -2.46 4.33 4.93
C LEU A 86 -1.29 3.96 5.85
N VAL A 87 -1.57 3.43 7.04
CA VAL A 87 -0.55 3.00 8.00
C VAL A 87 -0.84 1.57 8.42
N LEU A 88 0.06 0.65 8.07
CA LEU A 88 0.07 -0.71 8.61
C LEU A 88 1.10 -0.76 9.73
N ALA A 89 0.66 -0.90 10.97
CA ALA A 89 1.53 -1.02 12.12
C ALA A 89 1.66 -2.48 12.54
N LEU A 90 2.86 -2.87 12.95
CA LEU A 90 3.11 -4.12 13.66
C LEU A 90 3.34 -3.79 15.13
N CYS A 91 2.55 -4.40 16.00
CA CYS A 91 2.51 -4.10 17.42
C CYS A 91 2.85 -5.37 18.21
N ASP A 92 3.58 -5.23 19.32
CA ASP A 92 3.73 -6.35 20.26
C ASP A 92 2.36 -6.73 20.85
N VAL A 93 2.01 -8.01 20.78
CA VAL A 93 0.74 -8.52 21.29
C VAL A 93 0.56 -8.22 22.79
N ASN A 94 1.66 -8.20 23.56
CA ASN A 94 1.63 -8.02 25.01
C ASN A 94 1.51 -6.55 25.41
N SER A 95 2.47 -5.71 24.99
CA SER A 95 2.51 -4.30 25.37
C SER A 95 1.58 -3.40 24.56
N LYS A 96 1.13 -3.86 23.38
CA LYS A 96 0.42 -3.06 22.36
C LYS A 96 1.23 -1.88 21.82
N GLU A 97 2.55 -1.83 22.09
CA GLU A 97 3.41 -0.81 21.51
C GLU A 97 3.66 -1.09 20.01
N PRO A 98 3.58 -0.07 19.15
CA PRO A 98 4.00 -0.20 17.76
C PRO A 98 5.52 -0.37 17.68
N LEU A 99 5.96 -1.40 16.97
CA LEU A 99 7.38 -1.73 16.72
C LEU A 99 7.80 -1.27 15.33
N GLU A 100 6.89 -1.41 14.36
CA GLU A 100 7.05 -0.95 12.99
C GLU A 100 5.77 -0.25 12.53
N CYS A 101 5.91 0.81 11.74
CA CYS A 101 4.82 1.50 11.08
C CYS A 101 5.17 1.69 9.61
N TRP A 102 4.46 0.97 8.75
CA TRP A 102 4.57 1.03 7.31
C TRP A 102 3.56 2.05 6.78
N GLU A 103 4.05 3.19 6.33
CA GLU A 103 3.22 4.28 5.81
C GLU A 103 3.21 4.29 4.29
N PHE A 104 2.02 4.39 3.72
CA PHE A 104 1.78 4.61 2.29
C PHE A 104 1.11 5.98 2.13
N ARG A 105 1.93 7.01 1.89
CA ARG A 105 1.47 8.39 1.73
C ARG A 105 1.01 8.59 0.29
N ILE A 106 -0.21 9.08 0.11
CA ILE A 106 -0.86 9.24 -1.20
C ILE A 106 -1.03 10.73 -1.48
N LEU A 107 -0.45 11.19 -2.59
CA LEU A 107 -0.55 12.57 -3.07
C LEU A 107 -1.28 12.57 -4.41
N ALA A 108 -2.49 13.12 -4.43
CA ALA A 108 -3.24 13.31 -5.67
C ALA A 108 -2.69 14.52 -6.43
N GLU A 109 -2.55 14.38 -7.74
CA GLU A 109 -2.30 15.51 -8.63
C GLU A 109 -3.61 16.22 -8.93
N GLU A 110 -3.67 17.49 -8.57
CA GLU A 110 -4.86 18.33 -8.78
C GLU A 110 -4.71 19.16 -10.06
N THR A 111 -5.83 19.43 -10.71
CA THR A 111 -5.97 20.41 -11.79
C THR A 111 -5.87 21.83 -11.22
N PRO A 112 -5.73 22.88 -12.06
CA PRO A 112 -5.80 24.26 -11.60
C PRO A 112 -7.11 24.63 -10.87
N THR A 113 -8.18 23.84 -11.07
CA THR A 113 -9.47 23.98 -10.38
C THR A 113 -9.51 23.29 -9.01
N GLY A 114 -8.45 22.59 -8.60
CA GLY A 114 -8.36 21.86 -7.34
C GLY A 114 -9.01 20.46 -7.37
N GLU A 115 -9.34 19.95 -8.56
CA GLU A 115 -9.94 18.64 -8.74
C GLU A 115 -8.87 17.59 -9.07
N ILE A 116 -9.06 16.34 -8.64
CA ILE A 116 -8.11 15.27 -8.98
C ILE A 116 -8.10 15.05 -10.49
N LYS A 117 -6.90 14.90 -11.06
CA LYS A 117 -6.75 14.52 -12.48
C LYS A 117 -7.52 13.24 -12.80
N GLN A 118 -8.28 13.27 -13.88
CA GLN A 118 -9.11 12.14 -14.31
C GLN A 118 -8.38 11.15 -15.22
N GLN A 119 -7.30 11.62 -15.86
CA GLN A 119 -6.52 10.85 -16.82
C GLN A 119 -5.03 11.08 -16.61
N GLY A 120 -4.28 9.99 -16.55
CA GLY A 120 -2.83 10.00 -16.46
C GLY A 120 -2.19 10.21 -17.82
N THR A 121 -0.89 10.44 -17.80
CA THR A 121 -0.01 10.62 -18.96
C THR A 121 1.12 9.60 -19.00
N LYS A 122 1.21 8.72 -18.00
CA LYS A 122 2.21 7.65 -17.92
C LYS A 122 1.67 6.33 -18.49
N PRO A 123 2.41 5.61 -19.35
CA PRO A 123 2.04 4.28 -19.82
C PRO A 123 1.85 3.28 -18.66
N LEU A 124 0.84 2.41 -18.76
CA LEU A 124 0.56 1.39 -17.73
C LEU A 124 1.79 0.51 -17.41
N LYS A 125 2.56 0.12 -18.44
CA LYS A 125 3.76 -0.72 -18.27
C LYS A 125 4.78 -0.08 -17.32
N ASP A 126 4.98 1.24 -17.41
CA ASP A 126 5.95 1.96 -16.59
C ASP A 126 5.45 2.04 -15.14
N ILE A 127 4.14 2.30 -14.95
CA ILE A 127 3.50 2.29 -13.63
C ILE A 127 3.67 0.91 -12.96
N GLN A 128 3.39 -0.18 -13.69
CA GLN A 128 3.54 -1.55 -13.18
C GLN A 128 5.00 -1.88 -12.83
N GLN A 129 5.96 -1.38 -13.61
CA GLN A 129 7.38 -1.56 -13.33
C GLN A 129 7.82 -0.77 -12.09
N GLU A 130 7.29 0.43 -11.85
CA GLU A 130 7.51 1.18 -10.62
C GLU A 130 6.92 0.45 -9.41
N ILE A 131 5.66 -0.01 -9.49
CA ILE A 131 5.01 -0.80 -8.43
C ILE A 131 5.83 -2.05 -8.11
N ARG A 132 6.28 -2.78 -9.13
CA ARG A 132 7.18 -3.93 -8.98
C ARG A 132 8.43 -3.59 -8.18
N ASN A 133 9.05 -2.44 -8.45
CA ASN A 133 10.26 -2.03 -7.77
C ASN A 133 10.00 -1.71 -6.29
N VAL A 134 8.85 -1.10 -5.96
CA VAL A 134 8.46 -0.84 -4.57
C VAL A 134 8.20 -2.15 -3.83
N LEU A 135 7.43 -3.08 -4.40
CA LEU A 135 7.18 -4.40 -3.80
C LEU A 135 8.47 -5.19 -3.53
N ARG A 136 9.40 -5.19 -4.49
CA ARG A 136 10.73 -5.80 -4.28
C ARG A 136 11.49 -5.15 -3.13
N GLN A 137 11.40 -3.83 -2.99
CA GLN A 137 12.09 -3.11 -1.93
C GLN A 137 11.44 -3.37 -0.57
N ILE A 138 10.11 -3.51 -0.50
CA ILE A 138 9.41 -3.94 0.72
C ILE A 138 9.97 -5.28 1.19
N THR A 139 10.12 -6.27 0.29
CA THR A 139 10.75 -7.55 0.64
C THR A 139 12.22 -7.40 1.04
N ALA A 140 13.00 -6.60 0.31
CA ALA A 140 14.42 -6.44 0.58
C ALA A 140 14.71 -5.70 1.89
N CYS A 141 13.87 -4.72 2.25
CA CYS A 141 14.15 -3.85 3.39
C CYS A 141 14.07 -4.54 4.74
N VAL A 142 13.32 -5.63 4.82
CA VAL A 142 13.24 -6.52 5.97
C VAL A 142 14.61 -6.97 6.47
N THR A 143 15.60 -7.08 5.59
CA THR A 143 16.98 -7.49 5.93
C THR A 143 17.78 -6.47 6.73
N PHE A 144 17.36 -5.19 6.75
CA PHE A 144 18.00 -4.14 7.54
C PHE A 144 17.13 -3.63 8.70
N LEU A 145 15.89 -4.11 8.80
CA LEU A 145 15.04 -3.84 9.96
C LEU A 145 15.52 -4.69 11.15
N PRO A 146 15.40 -4.21 12.40
CA PRO A 146 15.67 -5.02 13.58
C PRO A 146 14.87 -6.31 13.58
N LEU A 147 15.41 -7.36 14.20
CA LEU A 147 14.65 -8.60 14.39
C LEU A 147 13.50 -8.35 15.36
N LEU A 148 12.31 -8.83 15.01
CA LEU A 148 11.17 -8.87 15.92
C LEU A 148 11.28 -10.15 16.74
N ASP A 149 11.60 -10.03 18.02
CA ASP A 149 11.78 -11.15 18.97
C ASP A 149 10.52 -11.46 19.78
N CYS A 150 9.38 -10.87 19.40
CA CYS A 150 8.08 -11.05 20.04
C CYS A 150 6.99 -11.43 19.03
N VAL A 151 5.90 -11.99 19.54
CA VAL A 151 4.70 -12.20 18.75
C VAL A 151 4.07 -10.85 18.44
N CYS A 152 3.90 -10.56 17.15
CA CYS A 152 3.30 -9.32 16.69
C CYS A 152 1.83 -9.52 16.27
N SER A 153 1.00 -8.52 16.54
CA SER A 153 -0.26 -8.28 15.83
C SER A 153 -0.07 -7.17 14.80
N PHE A 154 -1.07 -6.94 13.95
CA PHE A 154 -1.08 -5.79 13.06
C PHE A 154 -2.33 -4.93 13.26
N ASP A 155 -2.16 -3.63 13.05
CA ASP A 155 -3.23 -2.64 13.04
C ASP A 155 -3.18 -1.82 11.74
N LEU A 156 -4.35 -1.47 11.21
CA LEU A 156 -4.46 -0.61 10.03
C LEU A 156 -5.12 0.71 10.40
N GLN A 157 -4.48 1.81 10.05
CA GLN A 157 -5.06 3.15 10.14
C GLN A 157 -5.14 3.81 8.77
N VAL A 158 -6.24 4.49 8.52
CA VAL A 158 -6.46 5.28 7.31
C VAL A 158 -6.56 6.74 7.73
N HIS A 159 -5.60 7.55 7.32
CA HIS A 159 -5.61 8.97 7.56
C HIS A 159 -6.31 9.65 6.40
N THR A 160 -7.43 10.30 6.68
CA THR A 160 -8.29 10.93 5.68
C THR A 160 -8.29 12.46 5.81
N LYS A 161 -8.87 13.15 4.83
CA LYS A 161 -9.34 14.53 4.96
C LYS A 161 -10.47 14.56 6.01
N LYS A 162 -10.65 15.71 6.68
CA LYS A 162 -11.70 15.90 7.70
C LYS A 162 -13.06 15.44 7.15
N ASP A 163 -13.92 14.94 8.04
CA ASP A 163 -15.31 14.54 7.74
C ASP A 163 -15.48 13.28 6.87
N THR A 164 -14.46 12.42 6.80
CA THR A 164 -14.59 11.11 6.16
C THR A 164 -15.07 10.08 7.18
N GLN A 165 -16.31 9.60 7.02
CA GLN A 165 -16.86 8.50 7.80
C GLN A 165 -17.03 7.25 6.93
N GLY A 166 -16.94 6.08 7.56
CA GLY A 166 -17.21 4.78 6.95
C GLY A 166 -17.85 3.85 7.96
N GLU A 167 -18.75 3.01 7.50
CA GLU A 167 -19.33 1.97 8.34
C GLU A 167 -18.23 1.00 8.80
N GLY A 168 -18.20 0.67 10.09
CA GLY A 168 -17.15 -0.17 10.67
C GLY A 168 -15.82 0.54 10.93
N TRP A 169 -15.72 1.85 10.67
CA TRP A 169 -14.54 2.67 10.99
C TRP A 169 -14.80 3.57 12.19
N GLY A 170 -13.82 3.67 13.08
CA GLY A 170 -13.86 4.56 14.24
C GLY A 170 -12.65 5.48 14.27
N ASP A 171 -12.80 6.63 14.93
CA ASP A 171 -11.68 7.54 15.15
C ASP A 171 -10.67 6.94 16.12
N VAL A 172 -9.40 6.92 15.70
CA VAL A 172 -8.29 6.38 16.48
C VAL A 172 -7.17 7.40 16.57
N GLN A 173 -6.38 7.33 17.65
CA GLN A 173 -5.17 8.14 17.75
C GLN A 173 -4.13 7.64 16.74
N PRO A 174 -3.38 8.55 16.08
CA PRO A 174 -2.27 8.17 15.22
C PRO A 174 -1.26 7.29 15.95
N LEU A 175 -0.91 6.15 15.35
CA LEU A 175 0.19 5.33 15.83
C LEU A 175 1.51 6.11 15.67
N SER A 176 2.31 6.09 16.74
CA SER A 176 3.62 6.72 16.76
C SER A 176 4.61 5.85 17.53
N ILE A 177 5.81 5.73 16.99
CA ILE A 177 6.90 4.99 17.61
C ILE A 177 7.85 6.01 18.24
N GLN A 178 8.13 5.88 19.53
CA GLN A 178 9.11 6.73 20.20
C GLN A 178 10.52 6.37 19.75
N ASN A 179 11.37 7.39 19.48
CA ASN A 179 12.74 7.22 19.01
C ASN A 179 12.86 6.35 17.73
N ALA A 180 11.91 6.53 16.81
CA ALA A 180 11.89 5.79 15.56
C ALA A 180 12.98 6.24 14.58
N GLN A 181 13.53 5.29 13.84
CA GLN A 181 14.21 5.56 12.58
C GLN A 181 13.22 5.37 11.43
N GLU A 182 13.24 6.29 10.46
CA GLU A 182 12.39 6.21 9.26
C GLU A 182 13.26 5.91 8.04
N VAL A 183 12.83 4.95 7.22
CA VAL A 183 13.43 4.66 5.93
C VAL A 183 12.39 4.90 4.84
N GLN A 184 12.74 5.75 3.89
CA GLN A 184 11.95 5.98 2.69
C GLN A 184 12.29 4.95 1.62
N LEU A 185 11.27 4.25 1.14
CA LEU A 185 11.36 3.37 -0.03
C LEU A 185 11.10 4.16 -1.31
N ARG A 186 11.32 3.51 -2.45
CA ARG A 186 10.92 4.02 -3.75
C ARG A 186 9.42 4.32 -3.75
N SER A 187 9.07 5.31 -4.55
CA SER A 187 7.68 5.67 -4.84
C SER A 187 7.29 5.20 -6.24
N PHE A 188 5.99 5.13 -6.50
CA PHE A 188 5.45 5.01 -7.84
C PHE A 188 4.40 6.08 -8.09
N SER A 189 4.13 6.34 -9.38
CA SER A 189 3.16 7.35 -9.78
C SER A 189 2.34 6.87 -10.95
N THR A 190 1.02 7.00 -10.83
CA THR A 190 0.07 6.81 -11.93
C THR A 190 -0.11 8.07 -12.78
N SER A 191 0.66 9.15 -12.52
CA SER A 191 0.45 10.53 -13.02
C SER A 191 -0.91 11.15 -12.68
N ILE A 192 -1.65 10.50 -11.78
CA ILE A 192 -2.88 10.97 -11.15
C ILE A 192 -2.68 10.96 -9.64
N GLN A 193 -2.08 9.90 -9.11
CA GLN A 193 -1.76 9.73 -7.71
C GLN A 193 -0.33 9.21 -7.57
N ASN A 194 0.41 9.82 -6.65
CA ASN A 194 1.76 9.45 -6.27
C ASN A 194 1.71 8.72 -4.92
N VAL A 195 2.35 7.56 -4.83
CA VAL A 195 2.43 6.78 -3.59
C VAL A 195 3.87 6.73 -3.12
N HIS A 196 4.11 7.24 -1.92
CA HIS A 196 5.40 7.17 -1.24
C HIS A 196 5.30 6.17 -0.08
N THR A 197 6.24 5.24 -0.03
CA THR A 197 6.29 4.21 1.02
C THR A 197 7.40 4.53 2.01
N PHE A 198 7.08 4.46 3.29
CA PHE A 198 8.01 4.64 4.40
C PHE A 198 7.84 3.49 5.38
N VAL A 199 8.91 3.12 6.06
CA VAL A 199 8.86 2.27 7.24
C VAL A 199 9.55 2.99 8.39
N SER A 200 8.81 3.23 9.45
CA SER A 200 9.35 3.67 10.73
C SER A 200 9.50 2.47 11.65
N TYR A 201 10.62 2.34 12.34
CA TYR A 201 10.87 1.24 13.27
C TYR A 201 11.61 1.74 14.51
N LYS A 202 11.39 1.05 15.63
CA LYS A 202 12.05 1.37 16.90
C LYS A 202 13.56 1.10 16.78
N SER A 203 14.40 2.10 17.06
CA SER A 203 15.83 1.85 17.19
C SER A 203 16.07 0.99 18.42
N VAL A 204 16.89 -0.06 18.26
CA VAL A 204 17.48 -0.80 19.39
C VAL A 204 18.51 0.10 20.07
#